data_AF-A0A1I7EP19-F1
#
_entry.id   AF-A0A1I7EP19-F1
#
_cell.length_a   1.000
_cell.length_b   1.000
_cell.length_c   1.000
_cell.angle_alpha   90.00
_cell.angle_beta   90.00
_cell.angle_gamma   90.00
#
_symmetry.space_group_name_H-M   'P 1'
#
loop_
_entity.id
_entity.type
_entity.pdbx_description
1 polymer ?
#
loop_
_entity_poly.entity_id
_entity_poly.type
_entity_poly.pdbx_seq_one_letter_code
_entity_poly.pdbx_strand_id
1 'polypeptide(L)' 'MPRPIVAQIHHDAVSHNLSRVKHLDSRSLAWAVVKANAYGHGIDRVLPALANADGIARLCHVAEVVA' A
#
# COMPACT_ATOMS: atom_id res chain seq x y z
N MET A 1 9.71 -25.72 22.45
CA MET A 1 9.73 -25.40 21.01
C MET A 1 9.17 -24.00 20.82
N PRO A 2 9.89 -23.06 20.20
CA PRO A 2 9.33 -21.75 19.89
C PRO A 2 8.19 -21.86 18.87
N ARG A 3 7.08 -21.16 19.09
CA ARG A 3 5.96 -21.03 18.14
C ARG A 3 5.95 -19.59 17.62
N PRO A 4 6.69 -19.27 16.58
CA PRO A 4 6.72 -17.92 16.03
C PRO A 4 5.35 -17.54 15.46
N ILE A 5 4.92 -16.31 15.72
CA ILE A 5 3.72 -15.73 15.11
C ILE A 5 4.18 -15.00 13.85
N VAL A 6 3.56 -15.31 12.72
CA VAL A 6 3.91 -14.74 11.41
C VAL A 6 2.67 -14.21 10.70
N ALA A 7 2.82 -13.11 9.97
CA ALA A 7 1.81 -12.57 9.08
C ALA A 7 2.32 -12.66 7.63
N GLN A 8 1.59 -13.35 6.78
CA GLN A 8 1.91 -13.51 5.36
C GLN A 8 1.14 -12.47 4.54
N ILE A 9 1.87 -11.64 3.82
CA ILE A 9 1.29 -10.58 2.98
C ILE A 9 1.50 -10.95 1.52
N HIS A 10 0.40 -11.01 0.75
CA HIS A 10 0.44 -11.32 -0.68
C HIS A 10 0.46 -10.02 -1.50
N HIS A 11 1.58 -9.72 -2.15
CA HIS A 11 1.74 -8.50 -2.92
C HIS A 11 0.79 -8.46 -4.13
N ASP A 12 0.54 -9.61 -4.77
CA ASP A 12 -0.38 -9.70 -5.91
C ASP A 12 -1.81 -9.26 -5.56
N ALA A 13 -2.26 -9.53 -4.33
CA ALA A 13 -3.57 -9.09 -3.87
C ALA A 13 -3.65 -7.57 -3.71
N VAL A 14 -2.57 -6.94 -3.25
CA VAL A 14 -2.46 -5.47 -3.12
C VAL A 14 -2.48 -4.83 -4.52
N SER A 15 -1.63 -5.33 -5.42
CA SER A 15 -1.57 -4.87 -6.82
C SER A 15 -2.91 -5.03 -7.52
N HIS A 16 -3.57 -6.19 -7.34
CA HIS A 16 -4.90 -6.46 -7.89
C HIS A 16 -5.94 -5.44 -7.41
N ASN A 17 -5.99 -5.15 -6.11
CA ASN A 17 -6.93 -4.17 -5.56
C ASN A 17 -6.69 -2.78 -6.12
N LEU A 18 -5.43 -2.36 -6.23
CA LEU A 18 -5.06 -1.08 -6.84
C LEU A 18 -5.49 -1.02 -8.30
N SER A 19 -5.20 -2.06 -9.08
CA SER A 19 -5.67 -2.16 -10.46
C SER A 19 -7.18 -2.04 -10.53
N ARG A 20 -7.93 -2.75 -9.68
CA ARG A 20 -9.40 -2.65 -9.65
C ARG A 20 -9.88 -1.23 -9.39
N VAL A 21 -9.28 -0.50 -8.45
CA VAL A 21 -9.64 0.90 -8.19
C VAL A 21 -9.41 1.77 -9.43
N LYS A 22 -8.27 1.63 -10.11
CA LYS A 22 -7.98 2.38 -11.36
C LYS A 22 -8.92 2.02 -12.50
N HIS A 23 -9.46 0.80 -12.53
CA HIS A 23 -10.46 0.39 -13.54
C HIS A 23 -11.86 0.95 -13.27
N LEU A 24 -12.17 1.36 -12.04
CA LEU A 24 -13.49 1.95 -11.71
C LEU A 24 -13.66 3.34 -12.34
N ASP A 25 -12.57 4.11 -12.44
CA ASP A 25 -12.55 5.38 -13.16
C ASP A 25 -11.13 5.66 -13.68
N SER A 26 -10.97 5.58 -15.00
CA SER A 26 -9.69 5.78 -15.67
C SER A 26 -9.26 7.25 -15.77
N ARG A 27 -10.13 8.20 -15.40
CA ARG A 27 -9.81 9.64 -15.41
C ARG A 27 -9.37 10.15 -14.04
N SER A 28 -9.69 9.42 -12.98
CA SER A 28 -9.32 9.76 -11.61
C SER A 28 -7.92 9.28 -11.26
N LEU A 29 -7.22 10.04 -10.42
CA LEU A 29 -5.94 9.63 -9.85
C LEU A 29 -6.17 8.71 -8.64
N ALA A 30 -5.47 7.59 -8.59
CA ALA A 30 -5.51 6.65 -7.47
C ALA A 30 -4.30 6.84 -6.55
N TRP A 31 -4.56 7.36 -5.35
CA TRP A 31 -3.54 7.59 -4.33
C TRP A 31 -3.52 6.46 -3.31
N ALA A 32 -2.36 5.83 -3.13
CA ALA A 32 -2.18 4.81 -2.12
C ALA A 32 -1.91 5.46 -0.76
N VAL A 33 -2.89 5.41 0.14
CA VAL A 33 -2.77 5.98 1.49
C VAL A 33 -2.10 4.96 2.41
N VAL A 34 -0.92 5.30 2.92
CA VAL A 34 -0.15 4.46 3.82
C VAL A 34 -0.11 5.12 5.21
N LYS A 35 -0.71 4.45 6.20
CA LYS A 35 -0.68 4.88 7.61
C LYS A 35 -0.30 3.72 8.52
N ALA A 36 0.20 4.00 9.73
CA ALA A 36 0.53 2.98 10.73
C ALA A 36 1.38 1.81 10.17
N ASN A 37 2.51 2.13 9.51
CA ASN A 37 3.39 1.16 8.87
C ASN A 37 2.68 0.24 7.84
N ALA A 38 1.97 0.87 6.89
CA ALA A 38 1.09 0.19 5.93
C ALA A 38 0.01 -0.69 6.60
N TYR A 39 -0.72 -0.13 7.56
CA TYR A 39 -1.75 -0.84 8.32
C TYR A 39 -1.22 -2.12 8.97
N GLY A 40 0.02 -2.10 9.46
CA GLY A 40 0.69 -3.26 10.05
C GLY A 40 1.29 -4.26 9.07
N HIS A 41 1.20 -4.04 7.75
CA HIS A 41 1.76 -4.93 6.74
C HIS A 41 3.28 -4.73 6.54
N GLY A 42 3.82 -3.59 7.00
CA GLY A 42 5.21 -3.20 6.79
C GLY A 42 5.37 -2.39 5.51
N ILE A 43 5.74 -1.11 5.65
CA ILE A 43 5.80 -0.16 4.54
C ILE A 43 6.78 -0.61 3.44
N ASP A 44 7.98 -1.06 3.81
CA ASP A 44 9.01 -1.49 2.86
C ASP A 44 8.58 -2.73 2.05
N ARG A 45 7.72 -3.56 2.64
CA ARG A 45 7.19 -4.76 1.99
C ARG A 45 6.10 -4.41 0.99
N VAL A 46 5.20 -3.50 1.35
CA VAL A 46 4.02 -3.17 0.54
C VAL A 46 4.31 -2.14 -0.55
N LEU A 47 5.28 -1.25 -0.36
CA LEU A 47 5.65 -0.19 -1.32
C LEU A 47 5.78 -0.68 -2.77
N PRO A 48 6.52 -1.78 -3.07
CA PRO A 48 6.63 -2.30 -4.44
C PRO A 48 5.29 -2.71 -5.06
N ALA A 49 4.34 -3.20 -4.26
CA ALA A 49 3.01 -3.60 -4.73
C ALA A 49 2.09 -2.39 -5.03
N LEU A 50 2.49 -1.19 -4.59
CA LEU A 50 1.79 0.06 -4.82
C LEU A 50 2.37 0.86 -6.00
N ALA A 51 3.34 0.31 -6.74
CA ALA A 51 4.06 1.02 -7.79
C ALA A 51 3.18 1.59 -8.93
N ASN A 52 1.98 1.03 -9.13
CA ASN A 52 1.02 1.51 -10.13
C ASN A 52 0.10 2.63 -9.61
N ALA A 53 0.26 3.08 -8.37
CA ALA A 53 -0.51 4.18 -7.82
C ALA A 53 0.00 5.49 -8.44
N ASP A 54 -0.89 6.44 -8.63
CA ASP A 54 -0.54 7.74 -9.19
C ASP A 54 0.13 8.66 -8.15
N GLY A 55 0.12 8.24 -6.89
CA GLY A 55 0.83 8.90 -5.79
C GLY A 55 0.72 8.12 -4.49
N ILE A 56 1.61 8.41 -3.55
CA ILE A 56 1.59 7.82 -2.21
C ILE A 56 1.40 8.93 -1.18
N ALA A 57 0.33 8.81 -0.38
CA ALA A 57 0.10 9.68 0.76
C ALA A 57 0.50 8.97 2.05
N ARG A 58 1.54 9.45 2.74
CA ARG A 58 1.99 8.87 4.00
C ARG A 58 1.52 9.71 5.18
N LEU A 59 0.81 9.08 6.11
CA LEU A 59 0.45 9.71 7.38
C LEU A 59 1.43 9.26 8.47
N CYS A 60 2.45 10.09 8.72
CA CYS A 60 3.36 10.02 9.86
C CYS A 60 3.30 11.34 10.66
N HIS A 61 4.06 11.45 11.76
CA HIS A 61 4.01 12.61 12.68
C HIS A 61 4.27 13.97 12.00
N VAL A 62 4.79 13.97 10.76
CA VAL A 62 4.72 15.05 9.78
C VAL A 62 4.22 14.43 8.47
N ALA A 63 3.04 14.81 7.96
CA ALA A 63 2.51 14.23 6.72
C ALA A 63 3.41 14.62 5.55
N GLU A 64 3.90 13.62 4.80
CA GLU A 64 4.78 13.83 3.65
C GLU A 64 4.15 13.13 2.45
N VAL A 65 3.95 13.89 1.38
CA VAL A 65 3.48 13.38 0.09
C VAL A 65 4.72 13.06 -0.73
N VAL A 66 4.87 11.80 -1.14
CA VAL A 66 5.93 11.38 -2.07
C VAL A 66 5.27 11.24 -3.43
N ALA A 67 5.70 12.10 -4.36
CA ALA A 67 5.28 12.09 -5.77
C ALA A 67 6.12 11.10 -6.57
#